data_AF-A0A4V3CCY9-F1
#
_entry.id   AF-A0A4V3CCY9-F1
#
_cell.length_a   1.000
_cell.length_b   1.000
_cell.length_c   1.000
_cell.angle_alpha   90.00
_cell.angle_beta   90.00
_cell.angle_gamma   90.00
#
_symmetry.space_group_name_H-M   'P 1'
#
loop_
_entity.id
_entity.type
_entity.pdbx_description
1 polymer ?
#
loop_
_entity_poly.entity_id
_entity_poly.type
_entity_poly.pdbx_seq_one_letter_code
_entity_poly.pdbx_strand_id
1 'polypeptide(L)'
;MKLYKLLGFSFLLATLTSCTFTENIYVNDSGTGKFSLDMDGSALMEMAGDQVGSQMGAEAKKDIDSTFTFKQLFEEKKDSIAKLSPEAQIELKKLENFVVNTKMSTEKKQFLMVLSTDFKKVNELQDVLQAASTIQKLEGASSPATQLGNSFTNNSKLSYNYDGKKFSRKAVIEKPKADEKTADSGADMSKMVFASSSYIVKYHFPKKIKKVSNPNALFSDDRKSITIQYPFTDYMENPDKLNFDVEFEK
;
A
#
# COMPACT_ATOMS: atom_id res chain seq x y z
N MET A 1 2.84 -19.55 41.26
CA MET A 1 1.94 -19.98 40.15
C MET A 1 0.99 -18.89 39.60
N LYS A 2 0.78 -17.76 40.29
CA LYS A 2 -0.11 -16.68 39.80
C LYS A 2 0.58 -15.62 38.91
N LEU A 3 1.89 -15.38 39.06
CA LEU A 3 2.63 -14.41 38.23
C LEU A 3 2.89 -14.89 36.79
N TYR A 4 3.18 -16.18 36.58
CA TYR A 4 3.44 -16.73 35.23
C TYR A 4 2.18 -16.70 34.34
N LYS A 5 1.00 -16.84 34.95
CA LYS A 5 -0.29 -16.68 34.26
C LYS A 5 -0.58 -15.22 33.89
N LEU A 6 -0.12 -14.26 34.70
CA LEU A 6 -0.25 -12.83 34.42
C LEU A 6 0.71 -12.37 33.31
N LEU A 7 1.94 -12.89 33.31
CA LEU A 7 2.95 -12.67 32.27
C LEU A 7 2.56 -13.28 30.92
N GLY A 8 1.93 -14.47 30.93
CA GLY A 8 1.38 -15.08 29.71
C GLY A 8 0.19 -14.31 29.12
N PHE A 9 -0.64 -13.67 29.96
CA PHE A 9 -1.77 -12.87 29.51
C PHE A 9 -1.31 -11.52 28.93
N SER A 10 -0.27 -10.90 29.50
CA SER A 10 0.33 -9.66 28.97
C SER A 10 1.06 -9.86 27.64
N PHE A 11 1.57 -11.07 27.36
CA PHE A 11 2.21 -11.39 26.08
C PHE A 11 1.19 -11.64 24.96
N LEU A 12 -0.01 -12.12 25.30
CA LEU A 12 -1.09 -12.39 24.34
C LEU A 12 -1.83 -11.11 23.88
N LEU A 13 -1.76 -10.03 24.68
CA LEU A 13 -2.39 -8.73 24.37
C LEU A 13 -1.54 -7.85 23.42
N ALA A 14 -0.29 -8.22 23.13
CA ALA A 14 0.66 -7.36 22.43
C ALA A 14 0.80 -7.61 20.92
N THR A 15 0.11 -8.60 20.32
CA THR A 15 0.52 -9.13 19.00
C THR A 15 -0.50 -9.03 17.87
N LEU A 16 -1.64 -8.32 18.01
CA LEU A 16 -2.76 -8.52 17.08
C LEU A 16 -3.32 -7.25 16.40
N THR A 17 -2.79 -6.07 16.66
CA THR A 17 -3.23 -4.82 15.98
C THR A 17 -2.48 -4.58 14.67
N SER A 18 -2.39 -5.57 13.79
CA SER A 18 -1.61 -5.47 12.54
C SER A 18 -2.49 -5.28 11.31
N CYS A 19 -2.00 -4.55 10.31
CA CYS A 19 -2.54 -4.57 8.95
C CYS A 19 -1.68 -5.46 8.05
N THR A 20 -2.28 -6.00 6.99
CA THR A 20 -1.55 -6.67 5.90
C THR A 20 -1.68 -5.86 4.63
N PHE A 21 -0.55 -5.47 4.05
CA PHE A 21 -0.46 -4.81 2.76
C PHE A 21 0.00 -5.82 1.72
N THR A 22 -0.74 -6.00 0.64
CA THR A 22 -0.38 -6.90 -0.47
C THR A 22 -0.23 -6.10 -1.75
N GLU A 23 1.00 -5.95 -2.22
CA GLU A 23 1.34 -5.36 -3.50
C GLU A 23 1.29 -6.45 -4.58
N ASN A 24 0.33 -6.32 -5.49
CA ASN A 24 0.12 -7.25 -6.59
C ASN A 24 0.54 -6.60 -7.92
N ILE A 25 1.33 -7.34 -8.71
CA ILE A 25 1.57 -7.02 -10.11
C ILE A 25 1.26 -8.27 -10.92
N TYR A 26 0.34 -8.14 -11.88
CA TYR A 26 0.09 -9.16 -12.88
C TYR A 26 0.55 -8.66 -14.23
N VAL A 27 1.55 -9.31 -14.83
CA VAL A 27 2.08 -8.96 -16.15
C VAL A 27 1.56 -9.93 -17.20
N ASN A 28 1.05 -9.41 -18.31
CA ASN A 28 0.63 -10.18 -19.49
C ASN A 28 1.78 -10.38 -20.48
N ASP A 29 1.61 -11.28 -21.44
CA ASP A 29 2.57 -11.52 -22.54
C ASP A 29 2.92 -10.25 -23.33
N SER A 30 1.96 -9.33 -23.47
CA SER A 30 2.13 -8.05 -24.17
C SER A 30 2.92 -7.00 -23.38
N GLY A 31 3.28 -7.29 -22.11
CA GLY A 31 3.88 -6.32 -21.19
C GLY A 31 2.89 -5.36 -20.54
N THR A 32 1.60 -5.43 -20.91
CA THR A 32 0.51 -4.78 -20.18
C THR A 32 0.21 -5.56 -18.90
N GLY A 33 -0.61 -5.00 -18.03
CA GLY A 33 -0.96 -5.70 -16.81
C GLY A 33 -1.78 -4.88 -15.85
N LYS A 34 -1.90 -5.42 -14.64
CA LYS A 34 -2.65 -4.82 -13.55
C LYS A 34 -1.77 -4.69 -12.32
N PHE A 35 -1.86 -3.54 -11.68
CA PHE A 35 -1.33 -3.30 -10.34
C PHE A 35 -2.48 -3.22 -9.34
N SER A 36 -2.32 -3.83 -8.17
CA SER A 36 -3.15 -3.49 -7.01
C SER A 36 -2.35 -3.45 -5.74
N LEU A 37 -2.81 -2.66 -4.79
CA LEU A 37 -2.36 -2.65 -3.42
C LEU A 37 -3.56 -2.90 -2.53
N ASP A 38 -3.55 -4.06 -1.88
CA ASP A 38 -4.63 -4.51 -1.03
C ASP A 38 -4.22 -4.25 0.43
N MET A 39 -5.06 -3.54 1.17
CA MET A 39 -4.88 -3.26 2.60
C MET A 39 -5.97 -4.00 3.37
N ASP A 40 -5.56 -4.93 4.21
CA ASP A 40 -6.43 -5.65 5.14
C ASP A 40 -6.14 -5.21 6.58
N GLY A 41 -7.07 -4.42 7.12
CA GLY A 41 -7.08 -3.99 8.53
C GLY A 41 -8.13 -4.72 9.36
N SER A 42 -8.63 -5.87 8.92
CA SER A 42 -9.68 -6.60 9.62
C SER A 42 -9.25 -7.04 11.02
N ALA A 43 -7.98 -7.43 11.21
CA ALA A 43 -7.44 -7.74 12.55
C ALA A 43 -7.50 -6.53 13.51
N LEU A 44 -7.26 -5.31 13.00
CA LEU A 44 -7.44 -4.08 13.78
C LEU A 44 -8.91 -3.86 14.14
N MET A 45 -9.84 -4.12 13.21
CA MET A 45 -11.27 -4.06 13.48
C MET A 45 -11.73 -5.09 14.51
N GLU A 46 -11.12 -6.28 14.54
CA GLU A 46 -11.44 -7.30 15.53
C GLU A 46 -11.07 -6.89 16.96
N MET A 47 -9.96 -6.17 17.12
CA MET A 47 -9.46 -5.75 18.43
C MET A 47 -9.97 -4.39 18.90
N ALA A 48 -10.03 -3.44 17.98
CA ALA A 48 -10.25 -2.03 18.27
C ALA A 48 -11.44 -1.45 17.48
N GLY A 49 -12.30 -2.30 16.89
CA GLY A 49 -13.44 -1.87 16.07
C GLY A 49 -14.37 -0.88 16.76
N ASP A 50 -14.60 -1.02 18.07
CA ASP A 50 -15.40 -0.07 18.85
C ASP A 50 -14.72 1.30 19.00
N GLN A 51 -13.40 1.32 19.17
CA GLN A 51 -12.61 2.56 19.24
C GLN A 51 -12.51 3.23 17.87
N VAL A 52 -12.20 2.47 16.81
CA VAL A 52 -12.15 2.94 15.42
C VAL A 52 -13.52 3.47 14.99
N GLY A 53 -14.59 2.74 15.29
CA GLY A 53 -15.96 3.15 15.02
C GLY A 53 -16.38 4.41 15.78
N SER A 54 -15.87 4.61 17.01
CA SER A 54 -16.11 5.84 17.77
C SER A 54 -15.37 7.07 17.21
N GLN A 55 -14.18 6.88 16.62
CA GLN A 55 -13.39 7.95 16.01
C GLN A 55 -13.88 8.35 14.61
N MET A 56 -14.38 7.39 13.84
CA MET A 56 -14.95 7.61 12.50
C MET A 56 -16.41 8.12 12.53
N GLY A 57 -17.01 8.25 13.73
CA GLY A 57 -18.37 8.75 13.92
C GLY A 57 -19.47 7.73 13.62
N ALA A 58 -20.73 8.16 13.73
CA ALA A 58 -21.90 7.27 13.62
C ALA A 58 -22.02 6.52 12.28
N GLU A 59 -21.31 6.96 11.23
CA GLU A 59 -21.30 6.31 9.93
C GLU A 59 -20.46 5.04 9.88
N ALA A 60 -19.48 4.86 10.77
CA ALA A 60 -18.66 3.65 10.85
C ALA A 60 -19.42 2.41 11.37
N LYS A 61 -20.61 2.62 11.94
CA LYS A 61 -21.52 1.53 12.32
C LYS A 61 -22.31 0.97 11.14
N LYS A 62 -22.30 1.64 9.98
CA LYS A 62 -22.95 1.16 8.77
C LYS A 62 -21.96 0.35 7.96
N ASP A 63 -22.45 -0.70 7.32
CA ASP A 63 -21.69 -1.42 6.30
C ASP A 63 -21.39 -0.46 5.14
N ILE A 64 -20.12 -0.29 4.82
CA ILE A 64 -19.62 0.50 3.69
C ILE A 64 -19.13 -0.48 2.64
N ASP A 65 -19.72 -0.44 1.45
CA ASP A 65 -19.18 -1.05 0.23
C ASP A 65 -19.17 0.05 -0.83
N SER A 66 -18.03 0.72 -0.97
CA SER A 66 -17.90 1.91 -1.82
C SER A 66 -16.78 1.74 -2.83
N THR A 67 -17.04 2.17 -4.05
CA THR A 67 -16.04 2.29 -5.10
C THR A 67 -16.01 3.74 -5.55
N PHE A 68 -14.81 4.33 -5.64
CA PHE A 68 -14.63 5.62 -6.28
C PHE A 68 -13.42 5.59 -7.21
N THR A 69 -13.43 6.51 -8.17
CA THR A 69 -12.31 6.72 -9.09
C THR A 69 -11.71 8.09 -8.84
N PHE A 70 -10.38 8.21 -9.00
CA PHE A 70 -9.74 9.52 -8.91
C PHE A 70 -10.23 10.48 -10.00
N LYS A 71 -10.62 9.96 -11.17
CA LYS A 71 -11.29 10.75 -12.21
C LYS A 71 -12.53 11.49 -11.68
N GLN A 72 -13.43 10.78 -10.98
CA GLN A 72 -14.60 11.40 -10.36
C GLN A 72 -14.21 12.44 -9.31
N LEU A 73 -13.26 12.10 -8.43
CA LEU A 73 -12.76 13.04 -7.42
C LEU A 73 -12.18 14.31 -8.06
N PHE A 74 -11.45 14.18 -9.17
CA PHE A 74 -10.86 15.32 -9.86
C PHE A 74 -11.88 16.17 -10.60
N GLU A 75 -12.95 15.57 -11.13
CA GLU A 75 -14.07 16.30 -11.71
C GLU A 75 -14.79 17.14 -10.63
N GLU A 76 -15.02 16.57 -9.45
CA GLU A 76 -15.63 17.28 -8.31
C GLU A 76 -14.73 18.39 -7.75
N LYS A 77 -13.41 18.20 -7.78
CA LYS A 77 -12.42 19.13 -7.22
C LYS A 77 -11.74 20.01 -8.27
N LYS A 78 -12.29 20.10 -9.47
CA LYS A 78 -11.69 20.79 -10.62
C LYS A 78 -11.21 22.21 -10.31
N ASP A 79 -12.00 23.00 -9.58
CA ASP A 79 -11.66 24.37 -9.20
C ASP A 79 -10.49 24.47 -8.22
N SER A 80 -10.31 23.45 -7.38
CA SER A 80 -9.18 23.37 -6.44
C SER A 80 -7.92 22.90 -7.16
N ILE A 81 -8.05 21.91 -8.05
CA ILE A 81 -6.95 21.40 -8.87
C ILE A 81 -6.41 22.48 -9.81
N ALA A 82 -7.28 23.32 -10.37
CA ALA A 82 -6.88 24.44 -11.24
C ALA A 82 -5.97 25.47 -10.54
N LYS A 83 -5.98 25.54 -9.20
CA LYS A 83 -5.13 26.44 -8.41
C LYS A 83 -3.74 25.86 -8.12
N LEU A 84 -3.52 24.58 -8.42
CA LEU A 84 -2.22 23.94 -8.22
C LEU A 84 -1.22 24.32 -9.32
N SER A 85 0.08 24.13 -9.04
CA SER A 85 1.12 24.33 -10.05
C SER A 85 0.94 23.36 -11.23
N PRO A 86 1.40 23.71 -12.45
CA PRO A 86 1.31 22.83 -13.61
C PRO A 86 1.90 21.44 -13.36
N GLU A 87 3.00 21.37 -12.61
CA GLU A 87 3.66 20.12 -12.23
C GLU A 87 2.74 19.26 -11.36
N ALA A 88 2.09 19.85 -10.35
CA ALA A 88 1.15 19.13 -9.50
C ALA A 88 -0.11 18.67 -10.26
N GLN A 89 -0.59 19.45 -11.22
CA GLN A 89 -1.70 19.04 -12.08
C GLN A 89 -1.32 17.83 -12.98
N ILE A 90 -0.10 17.82 -13.52
CA ILE A 90 0.43 16.69 -14.29
C ILE A 90 0.54 15.44 -13.42
N GLU A 91 1.05 15.57 -12.19
CA GLU A 91 1.13 14.44 -11.25
C GLU A 91 -0.25 13.88 -10.91
N LEU A 92 -1.22 14.74 -10.60
CA LEU A 92 -2.58 14.29 -10.30
C LEU A 92 -3.21 13.56 -11.48
N LYS A 93 -3.00 14.02 -12.71
CA LYS A 93 -3.53 13.36 -13.91
C LYS A 93 -3.07 11.91 -14.03
N LYS A 94 -1.87 11.57 -13.57
CA LYS A 94 -1.37 10.17 -13.58
C LYS A 94 -2.21 9.23 -12.72
N LEU A 95 -2.94 9.77 -11.74
CA LEU A 95 -3.79 9.00 -10.84
C LEU A 95 -5.20 8.76 -11.41
N GLU A 96 -5.58 9.37 -12.52
CA GLU A 96 -6.97 9.36 -13.02
C GLU A 96 -7.54 7.95 -13.24
N ASN A 97 -6.67 6.99 -13.57
CA ASN A 97 -7.03 5.60 -13.86
C ASN A 97 -7.04 4.70 -12.61
N PHE A 98 -6.89 5.27 -11.41
CA PHE A 98 -7.00 4.52 -10.18
C PHE A 98 -8.44 4.34 -9.74
N VAL A 99 -8.72 3.12 -9.31
CA VAL A 99 -9.97 2.72 -8.68
C VAL A 99 -9.67 2.33 -7.24
N VAL A 100 -10.40 2.92 -6.31
CA VAL A 100 -10.37 2.57 -4.88
C VAL A 100 -11.66 1.86 -4.54
N ASN A 101 -11.55 0.66 -4.00
CA ASN A 101 -12.66 -0.11 -3.46
C ASN A 101 -12.46 -0.24 -1.97
N THR A 102 -13.48 0.09 -1.18
CA THR A 102 -13.44 0.00 0.28
C THR A 102 -14.61 -0.83 0.76
N LYS A 103 -14.32 -1.84 1.59
CA LYS A 103 -15.30 -2.64 2.31
C LYS A 103 -15.04 -2.52 3.79
N MET A 104 -16.00 -1.97 4.53
CA MET A 104 -15.94 -1.86 5.98
C MET A 104 -17.23 -2.37 6.59
N SER A 105 -17.12 -3.22 7.59
CA SER A 105 -18.27 -3.72 8.34
C SER A 105 -17.86 -3.96 9.78
N THR A 106 -18.50 -3.25 10.71
CA THR A 106 -18.29 -3.48 12.14
C THR A 106 -18.82 -4.85 12.57
N GLU A 107 -19.95 -5.29 12.01
CA GLU A 107 -20.54 -6.61 12.30
C GLU A 107 -19.64 -7.76 11.83
N LYS A 108 -19.14 -7.67 10.59
CA LYS A 108 -18.24 -8.69 10.02
C LYS A 108 -16.78 -8.51 10.45
N LYS A 109 -16.48 -7.49 11.26
CA LYS A 109 -15.13 -7.10 11.70
C LYS A 109 -14.16 -6.97 10.51
N GLN A 110 -14.66 -6.40 9.42
CA GLN A 110 -13.97 -6.33 8.15
C GLN A 110 -13.53 -4.90 7.88
N PHE A 111 -12.28 -4.75 7.47
CA PHE A 111 -11.80 -3.52 6.83
C PHE A 111 -10.84 -3.88 5.71
N LEU A 112 -11.33 -3.81 4.47
CA LEU A 112 -10.57 -4.08 3.26
C LEU A 112 -10.56 -2.84 2.38
N MET A 113 -9.39 -2.49 1.88
CA MET A 113 -9.26 -1.48 0.85
C MET A 113 -8.39 -1.99 -0.29
N VAL A 114 -8.80 -1.76 -1.53
CA VAL A 114 -8.05 -2.13 -2.73
C VAL A 114 -7.88 -0.90 -3.60
N LEU A 115 -6.64 -0.47 -3.76
CA LEU A 115 -6.22 0.51 -4.75
C LEU A 115 -5.76 -0.26 -5.99
N SER A 116 -6.27 0.05 -7.19
CA SER A 116 -5.85 -0.66 -8.40
C SER A 116 -5.84 0.21 -9.64
N THR A 117 -4.97 -0.15 -10.59
CA THR A 117 -4.90 0.46 -11.91
C THR A 117 -4.37 -0.55 -12.94
N ASP A 118 -4.68 -0.31 -14.21
CA ASP A 118 -4.11 -1.04 -15.33
C ASP A 118 -2.93 -0.25 -15.91
N PHE A 119 -1.89 -0.94 -16.36
CA PHE A 119 -0.72 -0.33 -16.99
C PHE A 119 -0.48 -0.89 -18.39
N LYS A 120 0.07 -0.07 -19.28
CA LYS A 120 0.50 -0.51 -20.61
C LYS A 120 1.91 -1.06 -20.59
N LYS A 121 2.76 -0.50 -19.73
CA LYS A 121 4.12 -0.97 -19.44
C LYS A 121 4.38 -0.90 -17.95
N VAL A 122 5.03 -1.92 -17.41
CA VAL A 122 5.38 -2.00 -15.98
C VAL A 122 6.13 -0.75 -15.49
N ASN A 123 6.97 -0.16 -16.33
CA ASN A 123 7.76 1.04 -16.00
C ASN A 123 6.90 2.29 -15.74
N GLU A 124 5.61 2.30 -16.09
CA GLU A 124 4.69 3.41 -15.81
C GLU A 124 4.27 3.47 -14.32
N LEU A 125 4.44 2.38 -13.57
CA LEU A 125 4.06 2.30 -12.15
C LEU A 125 4.89 3.20 -11.22
N GLN A 126 6.07 3.63 -11.65
CA GLN A 126 6.99 4.47 -10.87
C GLN A 126 6.42 5.86 -10.63
N ASP A 127 5.86 6.43 -11.69
CA ASP A 127 5.30 7.77 -11.73
C ASP A 127 4.02 7.87 -10.88
N VAL A 128 3.35 6.74 -10.74
CA VAL A 128 2.04 6.60 -10.13
C VAL A 128 2.10 6.54 -8.60
N LEU A 129 3.04 5.78 -8.04
CA LEU A 129 3.24 5.73 -6.58
C LEU A 129 3.76 7.07 -6.04
N GLN A 130 4.58 7.77 -6.83
CA GLN A 130 5.03 9.12 -6.50
C GLN A 130 3.88 10.13 -6.53
N ALA A 131 2.98 10.03 -7.52
CA ALA A 131 1.82 10.91 -7.63
C ALA A 131 0.85 10.80 -6.44
N ALA A 132 0.78 9.65 -5.76
CA ALA A 132 -0.08 9.46 -4.58
C ALA A 132 0.26 10.43 -3.42
N SER A 133 1.53 10.83 -3.27
CA SER A 133 1.94 11.87 -2.32
C SER A 133 1.34 13.25 -2.63
N THR A 134 0.97 13.50 -3.88
CA THR A 134 0.36 14.77 -4.31
C THR A 134 -1.11 14.86 -3.89
N ILE A 135 -1.79 13.72 -3.66
CA ILE A 135 -3.15 13.69 -3.10
C ILE A 135 -3.18 14.35 -1.71
N GLN A 136 -2.13 14.17 -0.90
CA GLN A 136 -2.02 14.80 0.43
C GLN A 136 -2.09 16.33 0.36
N LYS A 137 -1.72 16.94 -0.77
CA LYS A 137 -1.71 18.39 -0.98
C LYS A 137 -3.07 18.94 -1.43
N LEU A 138 -3.99 18.07 -1.86
CA LEU A 138 -5.33 18.45 -2.31
C LEU A 138 -6.34 18.58 -1.17
N GLU A 139 -6.13 17.90 -0.05
CA GLU A 139 -7.09 17.84 1.05
C GLU A 139 -6.46 18.27 2.38
N GLY A 140 -7.29 18.78 3.30
CA GLY A 140 -6.87 18.99 4.68
C GLY A 140 -6.61 17.65 5.37
N ALA A 141 -5.74 17.64 6.39
CA ALA A 141 -5.19 16.46 7.08
C ALA A 141 -6.18 15.42 7.66
N SER A 142 -7.49 15.61 7.51
CA SER A 142 -8.56 14.85 8.17
C SER A 142 -9.38 13.94 7.24
N SER A 143 -9.05 13.82 5.96
CA SER A 143 -9.79 12.92 5.05
C SER A 143 -9.23 11.49 5.02
N PRO A 144 -10.08 10.46 4.76
CA PRO A 144 -9.62 9.09 4.54
C PRO A 144 -8.58 8.98 3.42
N ALA A 145 -8.69 9.79 2.36
CA ALA A 145 -7.73 9.83 1.25
C ALA A 145 -6.34 10.35 1.68
N THR A 146 -6.29 11.29 2.63
CA THR A 146 -5.02 11.80 3.19
C THR A 146 -4.34 10.77 4.10
N GLN A 147 -5.11 10.06 4.92
CA GLN A 147 -4.58 8.96 5.74
C GLN A 147 -4.07 7.80 4.88
N LEU A 148 -4.74 7.55 3.76
CA LEU A 148 -4.31 6.59 2.76
C LEU A 148 -2.99 7.02 2.10
N GLY A 149 -2.90 8.28 1.66
CA GLY A 149 -1.68 8.86 1.10
C GLY A 149 -0.49 8.71 2.05
N ASN A 150 -0.66 9.05 3.34
CA ASN A 150 0.39 8.91 4.36
C ASN A 150 0.86 7.47 4.58
N SER A 151 -0.03 6.50 4.41
CA SER A 151 0.29 5.07 4.56
C SER A 151 1.08 4.51 3.37
N PHE A 152 1.12 5.23 2.25
CA PHE A 152 1.83 4.84 1.02
C PHE A 152 3.10 5.65 0.75
N THR A 153 3.36 6.70 1.54
CA THR A 153 4.53 7.55 1.36
C THR A 153 5.65 7.11 2.28
N ASN A 154 6.72 6.57 1.70
CA ASN A 154 8.04 6.53 2.31
C ASN A 154 8.97 7.50 1.56
N ASN A 155 10.19 7.67 2.05
CA ASN A 155 11.19 8.54 1.44
C ASN A 155 11.92 7.88 0.25
N SER A 156 11.25 7.03 -0.54
CA SER A 156 11.88 6.33 -1.66
C SER A 156 11.13 6.48 -2.98
N LYS A 157 11.90 6.48 -4.06
CA LYS A 157 11.37 6.34 -5.42
C LYS A 157 11.43 4.88 -5.83
N LEU A 158 10.26 4.30 -6.04
CA LEU A 158 10.12 2.95 -6.58
C LEU A 158 10.23 2.96 -8.09
N SER A 159 11.01 2.01 -8.60
CA SER A 159 11.21 1.78 -10.01
C SER A 159 10.99 0.32 -10.38
N TYR A 160 10.27 0.11 -11.47
CA TYR A 160 9.99 -1.19 -12.04
C TYR A 160 10.49 -1.25 -13.47
N ASN A 161 11.05 -2.39 -13.87
CA ASN A 161 11.45 -2.65 -15.24
C ASN A 161 11.10 -4.08 -15.65
N TYR A 162 10.61 -4.26 -16.88
CA TYR A 162 10.35 -5.56 -17.48
C TYR A 162 10.64 -5.54 -18.98
N ASP A 163 11.50 -6.44 -19.46
CA ASP A 163 11.89 -6.55 -20.87
C ASP A 163 11.52 -7.91 -21.51
N GLY A 164 10.73 -8.73 -20.81
CA GLY A 164 10.37 -10.09 -21.24
C GLY A 164 11.42 -11.17 -20.97
N LYS A 165 12.62 -10.80 -20.50
CA LYS A 165 13.70 -11.72 -20.06
C LYS A 165 14.02 -11.55 -18.59
N LYS A 166 13.91 -10.33 -18.08
CA LYS A 166 14.15 -9.96 -16.69
C LYS A 166 13.09 -8.98 -16.21
N PHE A 167 12.72 -9.11 -14.94
CA PHE A 167 11.99 -8.09 -14.19
C PHE A 167 12.88 -7.58 -13.06
N SER A 168 12.77 -6.28 -12.73
CA SER A 168 13.42 -5.70 -11.55
C SER A 168 12.52 -4.73 -10.82
N ARG A 169 12.52 -4.82 -9.49
CA ARG A 169 11.97 -3.83 -8.56
C ARG A 169 13.11 -3.16 -7.81
N LYS A 170 13.18 -1.82 -7.86
CA LYS A 170 14.21 -1.05 -7.16
C LYS A 170 13.62 0.18 -6.47
N ALA A 171 13.81 0.30 -5.17
CA ALA A 171 13.64 1.50 -4.40
C ALA A 171 14.98 2.24 -4.30
N VAL A 172 14.95 3.55 -4.52
CA VAL A 172 16.06 4.46 -4.27
C VAL A 172 15.64 5.43 -3.18
N ILE A 173 16.34 5.44 -2.05
CA ILE A 173 16.08 6.35 -0.94
C ILE A 173 16.44 7.77 -1.39
N GLU A 174 15.47 8.67 -1.33
CA GLU A 174 15.69 10.09 -1.54
C GLU A 174 16.27 10.71 -0.27
N LYS A 175 17.33 11.52 -0.42
CA LYS A 175 17.85 12.29 0.70
C LYS A 175 16.76 13.27 1.17
N PRO A 176 16.49 13.39 2.47
CA PRO A 176 15.48 14.31 2.96
C PRO A 176 15.85 15.73 2.50
N LYS A 177 14.90 16.46 1.91
CA LYS A 177 15.00 17.92 1.87
C LYS A 177 14.80 18.41 3.30
N ALA A 178 15.64 19.33 3.74
CA ALA A 178 15.77 19.75 5.15
C ALA A 178 14.50 20.36 5.79
N ASP A 179 13.39 20.48 5.05
CA ASP A 179 12.16 21.18 5.47
C ASP A 179 10.95 20.25 5.70
N GLU A 180 11.06 18.93 5.48
CA GLU A 180 9.98 18.00 5.79
C GLU A 180 9.98 17.66 7.28
N LYS A 181 9.41 18.56 8.09
CA LYS A 181 8.92 18.19 9.41
C LYS A 181 7.79 17.19 9.21
N THR A 182 8.10 15.90 9.38
CA THR A 182 7.11 14.85 9.59
C THR A 182 6.22 15.29 10.75
N ALA A 183 4.93 15.48 10.47
CA ALA A 183 3.94 15.86 11.46
C ALA A 183 3.86 14.75 12.52
N ASP A 184 4.40 15.02 13.71
CA ASP A 184 4.45 14.11 14.85
C ASP A 184 3.09 13.99 15.59
N SER A 185 1.98 14.25 14.91
CA SER A 185 0.66 14.29 15.55
C SER A 185 -0.18 13.07 15.17
N GLY A 186 0.06 11.96 15.87
CA GLY A 186 -0.71 10.71 15.81
C GLY A 186 0.04 9.47 16.34
N ALA A 187 1.12 9.70 17.08
CA ALA A 187 2.37 8.96 16.95
C ALA A 187 2.44 7.56 17.60
N ASP A 188 1.60 7.20 18.57
CA ASP A 188 1.87 5.95 19.31
C ASP A 188 1.11 4.73 18.77
N MET A 189 -0.20 4.85 18.52
CA MET A 189 -1.01 3.73 18.02
C MET A 189 -0.72 3.38 16.57
N SER A 190 -0.54 4.39 15.70
CA SER A 190 -0.21 4.17 14.28
C SER A 190 1.16 3.51 14.11
N LYS A 191 2.18 3.95 14.87
CA LYS A 191 3.52 3.34 14.86
C LYS A 191 3.48 1.90 15.37
N MET A 192 2.71 1.60 16.42
CA MET A 192 2.54 0.23 16.93
C MET A 192 1.82 -0.69 15.92
N VAL A 193 0.76 -0.21 15.26
CA VAL A 193 0.08 -0.94 14.19
C VAL A 193 1.03 -1.24 13.04
N PHE A 194 1.77 -0.23 12.57
CA PHE A 194 2.76 -0.39 11.50
C PHE A 194 3.91 -1.33 11.88
N ALA A 195 4.40 -1.27 13.12
CA ALA A 195 5.45 -2.15 13.62
C ALA A 195 5.05 -3.63 13.61
N SER A 196 3.76 -3.92 13.79
CA SER A 196 3.21 -5.27 13.74
C SER A 196 2.67 -5.69 12.36
N SER A 197 2.66 -4.78 11.39
CA SER A 197 2.12 -4.99 10.04
C SER A 197 3.08 -5.72 9.10
N SER A 198 2.54 -6.36 8.07
CA SER A 198 3.30 -7.03 7.00
C SER A 198 3.11 -6.35 5.65
N TYR A 199 4.17 -6.37 4.83
CA TYR A 199 4.14 -6.01 3.41
C TYR A 199 4.45 -7.26 2.56
N ILE A 200 3.48 -7.69 1.76
CA ILE A 200 3.56 -8.87 0.90
C ILE A 200 3.66 -8.42 -0.54
N VAL A 201 4.71 -8.83 -1.23
CA VAL A 201 4.87 -8.66 -2.67
C VAL A 201 4.38 -9.95 -3.35
N LYS A 202 3.37 -9.86 -4.20
CA LYS A 202 2.82 -11.00 -4.95
C LYS A 202 2.77 -10.70 -6.44
N TYR A 203 3.76 -11.18 -7.19
CA TYR A 203 3.86 -10.87 -8.62
C TYR A 203 3.62 -12.10 -9.47
N HIS A 204 2.86 -11.93 -10.54
CA HIS A 204 2.59 -12.95 -11.56
C HIS A 204 3.18 -12.50 -12.90
N PHE A 205 3.86 -13.43 -13.56
CA PHE A 205 4.51 -13.21 -14.84
C PHE A 205 4.01 -14.21 -15.87
N PRO A 206 4.02 -13.85 -17.17
CA PRO A 206 3.53 -14.76 -18.20
C PRO A 206 4.46 -15.96 -18.41
N LYS A 207 5.76 -15.78 -18.14
CA LYS A 207 6.81 -16.79 -18.30
C LYS A 207 7.16 -17.44 -16.98
N LYS A 208 7.60 -18.70 -17.06
CA LYS A 208 8.15 -19.42 -15.92
C LYS A 208 9.40 -18.73 -15.40
N ILE A 209 9.46 -18.64 -14.08
CA ILE A 209 10.56 -18.02 -13.35
C ILE A 209 11.67 -19.04 -13.18
N LYS A 210 12.86 -18.65 -13.63
CA LYS A 210 14.09 -19.43 -13.47
C LYS A 210 14.72 -19.13 -12.12
N LYS A 211 14.88 -17.84 -11.79
CA LYS A 211 15.60 -17.39 -10.60
C LYS A 211 15.01 -16.09 -10.07
N VAL A 212 15.06 -15.92 -8.75
CA VAL A 212 14.77 -14.66 -8.04
C VAL A 212 15.99 -14.32 -7.19
N SER A 213 16.38 -13.04 -7.13
CA SER A 213 17.53 -12.63 -6.31
C SER A 213 17.24 -12.67 -4.81
N ASN A 214 15.98 -12.52 -4.42
CA ASN A 214 15.55 -12.64 -3.03
C ASN A 214 15.46 -14.12 -2.62
N PRO A 215 16.24 -14.58 -1.62
CA PRO A 215 16.28 -15.98 -1.20
C PRO A 215 15.01 -16.46 -0.48
N ASN A 216 14.20 -15.52 0.04
CA ASN A 216 12.95 -15.81 0.75
C ASN A 216 11.74 -15.85 -0.19
N ALA A 217 11.95 -15.74 -1.50
CA ALA A 217 10.86 -15.80 -2.47
C ALA A 217 10.24 -17.20 -2.55
N LEU A 218 8.93 -17.26 -2.33
CA LEU A 218 8.12 -18.46 -2.55
C LEU A 218 7.60 -18.46 -3.98
N PHE A 219 7.55 -19.64 -4.61
CA PHE A 219 7.06 -19.80 -5.98
C PHE A 219 5.67 -20.45 -5.98
N SER A 220 4.82 -20.06 -6.92
CA SER A 220 3.63 -20.85 -7.25
C SER A 220 4.00 -22.18 -7.93
N ASP A 221 3.06 -23.14 -7.91
CA ASP A 221 3.25 -24.48 -8.50
C ASP A 221 3.59 -24.43 -10.00
N ASP A 222 2.97 -23.50 -10.73
CA ASP A 222 3.23 -23.27 -12.16
C ASP A 222 4.53 -22.51 -12.44
N ARG A 223 5.25 -22.11 -11.38
CA ARG A 223 6.48 -21.31 -11.40
C ARG A 223 6.33 -19.94 -12.06
N LYS A 224 5.11 -19.40 -12.19
CA LYS A 224 4.85 -18.09 -12.82
C LYS A 224 4.67 -16.95 -11.85
N SER A 225 4.50 -17.25 -10.56
CA SER A 225 4.29 -16.25 -9.53
C SER A 225 5.33 -16.35 -8.43
N ILE A 226 5.63 -15.22 -7.82
CA ILE A 226 6.41 -15.14 -6.59
C ILE A 226 5.60 -14.46 -5.49
N THR A 227 5.86 -14.89 -4.26
CA THR A 227 5.40 -14.21 -3.04
C THR A 227 6.61 -13.96 -2.16
N ILE A 228 6.79 -12.72 -1.70
CA ILE A 228 7.82 -12.33 -0.74
C ILE A 228 7.17 -11.52 0.37
N GLN A 229 7.35 -11.94 1.61
CA GLN A 229 6.82 -11.22 2.78
C GLN A 229 7.94 -10.47 3.49
N TYR A 230 7.67 -9.22 3.85
CA TYR A 230 8.54 -8.34 4.60
C TYR A 230 7.78 -7.76 5.81
N PRO A 231 8.49 -7.39 6.88
CA PRO A 231 7.95 -6.46 7.87
C PRO A 231 7.57 -5.14 7.18
N PHE A 232 6.43 -4.55 7.53
CA PHE A 232 6.04 -3.25 6.98
C PHE A 232 7.03 -2.13 7.35
N THR A 233 7.73 -2.27 8.48
CA THR A 233 8.82 -1.36 8.87
C THR A 233 9.97 -1.35 7.88
N ASP A 234 10.32 -2.48 7.25
CA ASP A 234 11.34 -2.50 6.20
C ASP A 234 10.88 -1.72 4.96
N TYR A 235 9.59 -1.76 4.61
CA TYR A 235 9.05 -0.92 3.53
C TYR A 235 9.17 0.58 3.87
N MET A 236 8.93 0.97 5.12
CA MET A 236 8.95 2.38 5.52
C MET A 236 10.36 2.95 5.70
N GLU A 237 11.25 2.17 6.32
CA GLU A 237 12.55 2.66 6.80
C GLU A 237 13.73 2.18 5.95
N ASN A 238 13.60 1.00 5.33
CA ASN A 238 14.67 0.36 4.56
C ASN A 238 14.15 -0.16 3.20
N PRO A 239 13.52 0.70 2.38
CA PRO A 239 12.76 0.26 1.20
C PRO A 239 13.64 -0.43 0.14
N ASP A 240 14.95 -0.22 0.16
CA ASP A 240 15.93 -0.89 -0.68
C ASP A 240 16.14 -2.37 -0.35
N LYS A 241 15.82 -2.81 0.88
CA LYS A 241 15.78 -4.25 1.22
C LYS A 241 14.73 -5.03 0.43
N LEU A 242 13.71 -4.34 -0.07
CA LEU A 242 12.66 -4.93 -0.89
C LEU A 242 13.05 -4.98 -2.39
N ASN A 243 14.31 -4.66 -2.73
CA ASN A 243 14.81 -4.75 -4.10
C ASN A 243 15.03 -6.20 -4.51
N PHE A 244 14.56 -6.55 -5.69
CA PHE A 244 14.82 -7.87 -6.25
C PHE A 244 14.73 -7.89 -7.77
N ASP A 245 15.37 -8.91 -8.32
CA ASP A 245 15.38 -9.25 -9.72
C ASP A 245 14.73 -10.62 -9.93
N VAL A 246 14.05 -10.78 -11.07
CA VAL A 246 13.48 -12.04 -11.52
C VAL A 246 14.02 -12.34 -12.93
N GLU A 247 14.57 -13.52 -13.12
CA GLU A 247 15.00 -14.03 -14.43
C GLU A 247 14.03 -15.11 -14.90
N PHE A 248 13.63 -15.05 -16.17
CA PHE A 248 12.70 -16.02 -16.75
C PHE A 248 13.43 -17.12 -17.52
N GLU A 249 12.73 -18.25 -17.71
CA GLU A 249 13.17 -19.28 -18.65
C GLU A 249 13.18 -18.74 -20.09
N LYS A 250 14.02 -19.35 -20.93
CA LYS A 250 14.17 -18.96 -22.34
C LYS A 250 12.93 -19.33 -23.13
#